data_AF-A0A933IXU7-F1
#
_entry.id   AF-A0A933IXU7-F1
#
_cell.length_a   1.000
_cell.length_b   1.000
_cell.length_c   1.000
_cell.angle_alpha   90.00
_cell.angle_beta   90.00
_cell.angle_gamma   90.00
#
_symmetry.space_group_name_H-M   'P 1'
#
loop_
_entity.id
_entity.type
_entity.pdbx_description
1 polymer ?
#
loop_
_entity_poly.entity_id
_entity_poly.type
_entity_poly.pdbx_seq_one_letter_code
_entity_poly.pdbx_strand_id
1 'polypeptide(L)'
;MNPLNETDIARLKGFARLFLFEPQAQDLRVEFTRLFTLNVFPYASVYLDAEALLNTQTTARVQVAYARTAFEPDPALAIGAPDHFGVELLFVTHLWETGRAADEFLNAEVLPWAGIFLHAVERNAHEEYYREAAREAHAWLMAQTGPSDWTLAPDPLEADDLDAVVARLITPSRTGLFLSKADLARIARDVNLPLGFGDRALMLTSLFRAAGEYERVSNLLGALKAEAHAWNEFYAAEAQEFPAGANIAQNWLRRTTATLEWLKGMEQVAV
;
A
#
# COMPACT_ATOMS: atom_id res chain seq x y z
N MET A 1 -18.50 -12.19 -10.09
CA MET A 1 -17.48 -12.87 -9.28
C MET A 1 -17.84 -14.34 -9.24
N ASN A 2 -16.90 -15.24 -9.54
CA ASN A 2 -17.14 -16.66 -9.29
C ASN A 2 -17.00 -16.88 -7.77
N PRO A 3 -17.86 -17.68 -7.14
CA PRO A 3 -17.70 -17.99 -5.72
C PRO A 3 -16.36 -18.67 -5.47
N LEU A 4 -15.69 -18.31 -4.36
CA LEU A 4 -14.48 -19.01 -3.92
C LEU A 4 -14.74 -20.51 -3.76
N ASN A 5 -13.77 -21.34 -4.17
CA ASN A 5 -13.77 -22.79 -3.98
C ASN A 5 -12.61 -23.25 -3.07
N GLU A 6 -12.55 -24.55 -2.77
CA GLU A 6 -11.53 -25.12 -1.87
C GLU A 6 -10.08 -24.84 -2.32
N THR A 7 -9.81 -24.82 -3.63
CA THR A 7 -8.47 -24.50 -4.17
C THR A 7 -8.12 -23.03 -3.93
N ASP A 8 -9.11 -22.13 -4.05
CA ASP A 8 -8.92 -20.71 -3.76
C ASP A 8 -8.62 -20.49 -2.28
N ILE A 9 -9.29 -21.22 -1.39
CA ILE A 9 -9.02 -21.16 0.06
C ILE A 9 -7.63 -21.67 0.40
N ALA A 10 -7.18 -22.76 -0.21
CA ALA A 10 -5.81 -23.25 -0.02
C ALA A 10 -4.77 -22.20 -0.45
N ARG A 11 -5.04 -21.48 -1.56
CA ARG A 11 -4.18 -20.41 -2.06
C ARG A 11 -4.16 -19.18 -1.15
N LEU A 12 -5.33 -18.74 -0.66
CA LEU A 12 -5.45 -17.66 0.32
C LEU A 12 -4.64 -17.95 1.60
N LYS A 13 -4.70 -19.19 2.11
CA LYS A 13 -3.88 -19.61 3.25
C LYS A 13 -2.38 -19.59 2.93
N GLY A 14 -2.00 -19.93 1.69
CA GLY A 14 -0.63 -19.81 1.19
C GLY A 14 -0.14 -18.37 1.23
N PHE A 15 -0.90 -17.44 0.64
CA PHE A 15 -0.59 -16.00 0.68
C PHE A 15 -0.57 -15.46 2.11
N ALA A 16 -1.55 -15.78 2.94
CA ALA A 16 -1.57 -15.37 4.34
C ALA A 16 -0.28 -15.75 5.06
N ARG A 17 0.21 -16.99 4.86
CA ARG A 17 1.45 -17.46 5.47
C ARG A 17 2.68 -16.68 5.02
N LEU A 18 2.76 -16.34 3.73
CA LEU A 18 3.89 -15.59 3.16
C LEU A 18 4.07 -14.21 3.80
N PHE A 19 2.97 -13.55 4.16
CA PHE A 19 2.99 -12.21 4.74
C PHE A 19 2.99 -12.21 6.27
N LEU A 20 2.59 -13.31 6.93
CA LEU A 20 2.54 -13.41 8.39
C LEU A 20 3.80 -14.00 9.02
N PHE A 21 4.43 -14.96 8.36
CA PHE A 21 5.49 -15.76 8.99
C PHE A 21 6.85 -15.50 8.38
N GLU A 22 7.82 -15.24 9.25
CA GLU A 22 9.22 -15.28 8.90
C GLU A 22 9.60 -16.69 8.35
N PRO A 23 10.21 -16.78 7.17
CA PRO A 23 10.67 -18.05 6.63
C PRO A 23 11.83 -18.61 7.45
N GLN A 24 12.19 -19.87 7.28
CA GLN A 24 13.31 -20.46 8.05
C GLN A 24 14.69 -20.03 7.53
N ALA A 25 14.80 -19.80 6.20
CA ALA A 25 16.06 -19.42 5.57
C ALA A 25 16.50 -18.03 6.04
N GLN A 26 17.75 -17.91 6.50
CA GLN A 26 18.27 -16.69 7.13
C GLN A 26 18.15 -15.45 6.24
N ASP A 27 18.55 -15.54 4.96
CA ASP A 27 18.51 -14.40 4.04
C ASP A 27 17.08 -13.90 3.84
N LEU A 28 16.12 -14.83 3.72
CA LEU A 28 14.71 -14.48 3.60
C LEU A 28 14.13 -13.88 4.89
N ARG A 29 14.64 -14.23 6.07
CA ARG A 29 14.23 -13.59 7.34
C ARG A 29 14.71 -12.14 7.43
N VAL A 30 15.96 -11.90 7.06
CA VAL A 30 16.52 -10.54 7.00
C VAL A 30 15.70 -9.69 6.03
N GLU A 31 15.38 -10.26 4.88
CA GLU A 31 14.53 -9.62 3.89
C GLU A 31 13.10 -9.38 4.40
N PHE A 32 12.49 -10.35 5.10
CA PHE A 32 11.18 -10.18 5.70
C PHE A 32 11.14 -8.98 6.65
N THR A 33 12.11 -8.87 7.57
CA THR A 33 12.21 -7.73 8.48
C THR A 33 12.43 -6.43 7.73
N ARG A 34 13.34 -6.41 6.76
CA ARG A 34 13.61 -5.20 5.96
C ARG A 34 12.36 -4.75 5.20
N LEU A 35 11.66 -5.69 4.57
CA LEU A 35 10.53 -5.41 3.71
C LEU A 35 9.29 -5.06 4.51
N PHE A 36 8.81 -5.93 5.40
CA PHE A 36 7.51 -5.78 6.06
C PHE A 36 7.55 -5.02 7.38
N THR A 37 8.68 -5.01 8.09
CA THR A 37 8.82 -4.28 9.35
C THR A 37 9.32 -2.85 9.14
N LEU A 38 10.20 -2.62 8.16
CA LEU A 38 10.90 -1.34 8.02
C LEU A 38 10.49 -0.50 6.81
N ASN A 39 9.90 -1.11 5.76
CA ASN A 39 9.76 -0.45 4.47
C ASN A 39 8.34 -0.40 3.89
N VAL A 40 7.65 -1.54 3.79
CA VAL A 40 6.31 -1.70 3.21
C VAL A 40 5.41 -2.36 4.26
N PHE A 41 4.58 -1.56 4.92
CA PHE A 41 3.80 -1.99 6.08
C PHE A 41 2.54 -2.74 5.65
N PRO A 42 2.33 -4.01 6.05
CA PRO A 42 1.24 -4.84 5.56
C PRO A 42 -0.10 -4.58 6.27
N TYR A 43 -0.51 -3.32 6.45
CA TYR A 43 -1.72 -2.95 7.20
C TYR A 43 -2.63 -2.03 6.41
N ALA A 44 -3.92 -2.35 6.30
CA ALA A 44 -4.89 -1.61 5.49
C ALA A 44 -4.96 -0.12 5.85
N SER A 45 -4.95 0.20 7.15
CA SER A 45 -4.96 1.55 7.71
C SER A 45 -3.83 2.45 7.20
N VAL A 46 -2.66 1.90 6.92
CA VAL A 46 -1.52 2.66 6.33
C VAL A 46 -1.86 3.17 4.93
N TYR A 47 -2.71 2.46 4.19
CA TYR A 47 -3.07 2.80 2.81
C TYR A 47 -4.38 3.56 2.72
N LEU A 48 -5.35 3.24 3.57
CA LEU A 48 -6.72 3.69 3.45
C LEU A 48 -7.06 4.91 4.31
N ASP A 49 -6.41 5.08 5.47
CA ASP A 49 -6.75 6.16 6.39
C ASP A 49 -5.91 7.42 6.13
N ALA A 50 -6.45 8.58 6.52
CA ALA A 50 -5.86 9.88 6.24
C ALA A 50 -4.61 10.18 7.10
N GLU A 51 -4.47 9.46 8.21
CA GLU A 51 -3.34 9.54 9.12
C GLU A 51 -2.18 8.62 8.69
N ALA A 52 -2.45 7.60 7.86
CA ALA A 52 -1.50 6.53 7.48
C ALA A 52 -0.81 5.88 8.71
N LEU A 53 -1.55 5.73 9.81
CA LEU A 53 -1.11 5.12 11.06
C LEU A 53 -1.84 3.79 11.29
N LEU A 54 -1.29 2.97 12.18
CA LEU A 54 -1.94 1.72 12.63
C LEU A 54 -3.05 2.00 13.66
N ASN A 55 -4.00 1.07 13.77
CA ASN A 55 -5.06 1.08 14.78
C ASN A 55 -6.00 2.29 14.68
N THR A 56 -6.33 2.67 13.45
CA THR A 56 -7.24 3.78 13.11
C THR A 56 -8.61 3.26 12.66
N GLN A 57 -9.37 4.07 11.91
CA GLN A 57 -10.76 3.78 11.56
C GLN A 57 -10.91 2.49 10.74
N THR A 58 -10.01 2.24 9.78
CA THR A 58 -10.02 1.01 8.98
C THR A 58 -9.82 -0.21 9.87
N THR A 59 -8.85 -0.17 10.79
CA THR A 59 -8.63 -1.27 11.77
C THR A 59 -9.88 -1.54 12.60
N ALA A 60 -10.54 -0.51 13.10
CA ALA A 60 -11.76 -0.66 13.91
C ALA A 60 -12.91 -1.32 13.12
N ARG A 61 -13.04 -0.99 11.82
CA ARG A 61 -14.04 -1.62 10.94
C ARG A 61 -13.79 -3.12 10.78
N VAL A 62 -12.54 -3.51 10.55
CA VAL A 62 -12.12 -4.92 10.40
C VAL A 62 -12.36 -5.69 11.70
N GLN A 63 -12.02 -5.11 12.86
CA GLN A 63 -12.30 -5.72 14.17
C GLN A 63 -13.79 -5.99 14.41
N VAL A 64 -14.67 -5.09 13.98
CA VAL A 64 -16.13 -5.29 14.08
C VAL A 64 -16.57 -6.49 13.23
N ALA A 65 -15.97 -6.70 12.06
CA ALA A 65 -16.26 -7.88 11.23
C ALA A 65 -15.80 -9.19 11.92
N TYR A 66 -14.63 -9.18 12.55
CA TYR A 66 -14.10 -10.32 13.32
C TYR A 66 -15.02 -10.68 14.48
N ALA A 67 -15.42 -9.69 15.27
CA ALA A 67 -16.32 -9.89 16.42
C ALA A 67 -17.68 -10.47 16.03
N ARG A 68 -18.25 -10.06 14.88
CA ARG A 68 -19.55 -10.54 14.37
C ARG A 68 -19.54 -12.02 13.97
N THR A 69 -18.37 -12.60 13.80
CA THR A 69 -18.17 -13.96 13.28
C THR A 69 -17.38 -14.84 14.24
N ALA A 70 -17.14 -14.35 15.46
CA ALA A 70 -16.34 -15.01 16.50
C ALA A 70 -14.95 -15.44 15.99
N PHE A 71 -14.37 -14.65 15.08
CA PHE A 71 -13.00 -14.82 14.66
C PHE A 71 -12.08 -14.04 15.59
N GLU A 72 -11.04 -14.69 16.08
CA GLU A 72 -10.00 -14.08 16.89
C GLU A 72 -8.65 -14.39 16.24
N PRO A 73 -7.89 -13.37 15.78
CA PRO A 73 -6.53 -13.58 15.31
C PRO A 73 -5.69 -14.24 16.39
N ASP A 74 -4.83 -15.19 16.01
CA ASP A 74 -3.94 -15.86 16.95
C ASP A 74 -3.05 -14.83 17.69
N PRO A 75 -3.14 -14.72 19.03
CA PRO A 75 -2.31 -13.80 19.81
C PRO A 75 -0.80 -13.99 19.63
N ALA A 76 -0.36 -15.16 19.16
CA ALA A 76 1.05 -15.46 18.90
C ALA A 76 1.60 -14.77 17.63
N LEU A 77 0.75 -14.21 16.76
CA LEU A 77 1.17 -13.63 15.47
C LEU A 77 1.99 -12.33 15.59
N ALA A 78 2.16 -11.77 16.79
CA ALA A 78 3.00 -10.58 17.05
C ALA A 78 2.80 -9.41 16.04
N ILE A 79 1.57 -9.23 15.57
CA ILE A 79 1.17 -8.16 14.64
C ILE A 79 0.87 -6.86 15.38
N GLY A 80 1.09 -5.73 14.72
CA GLY A 80 0.84 -4.40 15.28
C GLY A 80 -0.64 -3.96 15.25
N ALA A 81 -1.45 -4.55 14.36
CA ALA A 81 -2.87 -4.26 14.22
C ALA A 81 -3.63 -5.42 13.50
N PRO A 82 -4.93 -5.62 13.77
CA PRO A 82 -5.77 -6.66 13.16
C PRO A 82 -5.99 -6.55 11.65
N ASP A 83 -5.92 -5.35 11.07
CA ASP A 83 -6.03 -5.10 9.63
C ASP A 83 -4.75 -5.45 8.86
N HIS A 84 -3.98 -6.40 9.39
CA HIS A 84 -2.81 -6.94 8.75
C HIS A 84 -3.24 -7.79 7.55
N PHE A 85 -2.62 -7.60 6.39
CA PHE A 85 -2.98 -8.24 5.13
C PHE A 85 -3.18 -9.76 5.28
N GLY A 86 -2.18 -10.45 5.81
CA GLY A 86 -2.28 -11.90 6.00
C GLY A 86 -3.36 -12.33 7.01
N VAL A 87 -3.70 -11.52 8.01
CA VAL A 87 -4.80 -11.83 8.95
C VAL A 87 -6.15 -11.67 8.26
N GLU A 88 -6.32 -10.63 7.46
CA GLU A 88 -7.53 -10.45 6.66
C GLU A 88 -7.73 -11.62 5.67
N LEU A 89 -6.66 -12.13 5.06
CA LEU A 89 -6.74 -13.32 4.21
C LEU A 89 -7.13 -14.57 5.01
N LEU A 90 -6.60 -14.78 6.23
CA LEU A 90 -7.08 -15.85 7.11
C LEU A 90 -8.55 -15.66 7.47
N PHE A 91 -9.00 -14.43 7.66
CA PHE A 91 -10.40 -14.14 7.95
C PHE A 91 -11.32 -14.47 6.77
N VAL A 92 -10.92 -14.16 5.54
CA VAL A 92 -11.66 -14.60 4.32
C VAL A 92 -11.80 -16.12 4.31
N THR A 93 -10.75 -16.86 4.68
CA THR A 93 -10.82 -18.34 4.74
C THR A 93 -11.80 -18.82 5.81
N HIS A 94 -11.81 -18.18 6.98
CA HIS A 94 -12.77 -18.48 8.06
C HIS A 94 -14.22 -18.21 7.64
N LEU A 95 -14.47 -17.10 6.94
CA LEU A 95 -15.80 -16.78 6.42
C LEU A 95 -16.29 -17.87 5.46
N TRP A 96 -15.43 -18.34 4.56
CA TRP A 96 -15.79 -19.40 3.62
C TRP A 96 -16.09 -20.72 4.34
N GLU A 97 -15.22 -21.14 5.25
CA GLU A 97 -15.37 -22.39 6.02
C GLU A 97 -16.63 -22.41 6.88
N THR A 98 -17.08 -21.23 7.33
CA THR A 98 -18.31 -21.07 8.12
C THR A 98 -19.55 -20.78 7.29
N GLY A 99 -19.46 -20.84 5.95
CA GLY A 99 -20.58 -20.60 5.04
C GLY A 99 -21.09 -19.15 5.04
N ARG A 100 -20.22 -18.19 5.36
CA ARG A 100 -20.49 -16.75 5.40
C ARG A 100 -19.93 -16.06 4.14
N ALA A 101 -20.25 -14.79 3.97
CA ALA A 101 -19.94 -14.01 2.78
C ALA A 101 -18.44 -13.64 2.65
N ALA A 102 -17.61 -14.63 2.34
CA ALA A 102 -16.16 -14.47 2.12
C ALA A 102 -15.84 -13.54 0.94
N ASP A 103 -16.56 -13.71 -0.18
CA ASP A 103 -16.43 -12.90 -1.38
C ASP A 103 -16.73 -11.41 -1.10
N GLU A 104 -17.75 -11.13 -0.28
CA GLU A 104 -18.12 -9.76 0.10
C GLU A 104 -17.02 -9.08 0.92
N PHE A 105 -16.46 -9.77 1.93
CA PHE A 105 -15.37 -9.22 2.72
C PHE A 105 -14.11 -9.02 1.89
N LEU A 106 -13.74 -10.01 1.07
CA LEU A 106 -12.59 -9.91 0.16
C LEU A 106 -12.73 -8.66 -0.73
N ASN A 107 -13.88 -8.46 -1.35
CA ASN A 107 -14.12 -7.36 -2.28
C ASN A 107 -14.25 -5.98 -1.60
N ALA A 108 -14.77 -5.91 -0.38
CA ALA A 108 -15.02 -4.65 0.32
C ALA A 108 -13.87 -4.20 1.23
N GLU A 109 -13.08 -5.12 1.77
CA GLU A 109 -12.11 -4.84 2.84
C GLU A 109 -10.66 -5.09 2.40
N VAL A 110 -10.40 -6.12 1.58
CA VAL A 110 -9.03 -6.50 1.18
C VAL A 110 -8.63 -5.94 -0.18
N LEU A 111 -9.41 -6.24 -1.23
CA LEU A 111 -9.09 -5.85 -2.60
C LEU A 111 -8.92 -4.33 -2.80
N PRO A 112 -9.60 -3.43 -2.07
CA PRO A 112 -9.40 -2.00 -2.23
C PRO A 112 -7.97 -1.50 -2.02
N TRP A 113 -7.16 -2.19 -1.23
CA TRP A 113 -5.79 -1.79 -0.92
C TRP A 113 -4.74 -2.85 -1.27
N ALA A 114 -5.16 -4.08 -1.62
CA ALA A 114 -4.25 -5.16 -2.03
C ALA A 114 -3.36 -4.76 -3.22
N GLY A 115 -3.92 -4.07 -4.23
CA GLY A 115 -3.18 -3.63 -5.42
C GLY A 115 -1.97 -2.76 -5.08
N ILE A 116 -2.22 -1.66 -4.36
CA ILE A 116 -1.18 -0.72 -3.93
C ILE A 116 -0.16 -1.38 -2.99
N PHE A 117 -0.60 -2.22 -2.04
CA PHE A 117 0.30 -2.93 -1.13
C PHE A 117 1.21 -3.89 -1.89
N LEU A 118 0.66 -4.78 -2.70
CA LEU A 118 1.43 -5.83 -3.37
C LEU A 118 2.37 -5.24 -4.42
N HIS A 119 1.97 -4.18 -5.12
CA HIS A 119 2.88 -3.46 -6.01
C HIS A 119 4.02 -2.79 -5.23
N ALA A 120 3.75 -2.20 -4.06
CA ALA A 120 4.80 -1.65 -3.21
C ALA A 120 5.78 -2.73 -2.74
N VAL A 121 5.31 -3.94 -2.41
CA VAL A 121 6.14 -5.10 -2.06
C VAL A 121 7.01 -5.51 -3.24
N GLU A 122 6.42 -5.69 -4.43
CA GLU A 122 7.14 -6.09 -5.65
C GLU A 122 8.28 -5.13 -5.98
N ARG A 123 8.02 -3.82 -5.97
CA ARG A 123 9.00 -2.76 -6.26
C ARG A 123 10.16 -2.74 -5.26
N ASN A 124 9.88 -3.08 -4.01
CA ASN A 124 10.82 -2.92 -2.91
C ASN A 124 11.51 -4.20 -2.48
N ALA A 125 11.08 -5.37 -2.96
CA ALA A 125 11.71 -6.65 -2.67
C ALA A 125 13.10 -6.74 -3.33
N HIS A 126 14.11 -7.09 -2.54
CA HIS A 126 15.44 -7.40 -3.03
C HIS A 126 15.51 -8.88 -3.47
N GLU A 127 14.88 -9.76 -2.69
CA GLU A 127 14.83 -11.19 -3.00
C GLU A 127 13.72 -11.51 -4.00
N GLU A 128 14.05 -12.30 -5.03
CA GLU A 128 13.11 -12.78 -6.05
C GLU A 128 11.89 -13.47 -5.42
N TYR A 129 12.11 -14.17 -4.31
CA TYR A 129 11.07 -14.88 -3.55
C TYR A 129 9.87 -13.98 -3.20
N TYR A 130 10.12 -12.82 -2.59
CA TYR A 130 9.03 -11.91 -2.20
C TYR A 130 8.49 -11.12 -3.39
N ARG A 131 9.32 -10.86 -4.40
CA ARG A 131 8.89 -10.19 -5.64
C ARG A 131 7.87 -11.04 -6.40
N GLU A 132 8.19 -12.29 -6.65
CA GLU A 132 7.29 -13.22 -7.34
C GLU A 132 6.07 -13.56 -6.49
N ALA A 133 6.22 -13.72 -5.18
CA ALA A 133 5.08 -13.91 -4.27
C ALA A 133 4.09 -12.73 -4.32
N ALA A 134 4.59 -11.49 -4.34
CA ALA A 134 3.75 -10.30 -4.46
C ALA A 134 3.05 -10.24 -5.81
N ARG A 135 3.77 -10.51 -6.91
CA ARG A 135 3.21 -10.54 -8.27
C ARG A 135 2.14 -11.61 -8.43
N GLU A 136 2.39 -12.83 -7.94
CA GLU A 136 1.43 -13.94 -8.00
C GLU A 136 0.18 -13.62 -7.16
N ALA A 137 0.37 -13.13 -5.93
CA ALA A 137 -0.75 -12.74 -5.07
C ALA A 137 -1.57 -11.63 -5.70
N HIS A 138 -0.92 -10.63 -6.31
CA HIS A 138 -1.56 -9.51 -6.98
C HIS A 138 -2.43 -9.98 -8.14
N ALA A 139 -1.83 -10.69 -9.10
CA ALA A 139 -2.54 -11.18 -10.29
C ALA A 139 -3.72 -12.07 -9.90
N TRP A 140 -3.53 -12.96 -8.92
CA TRP A 140 -4.61 -13.85 -8.49
C TRP A 140 -5.74 -13.12 -7.75
N LEU A 141 -5.42 -12.22 -6.82
CA LEU A 141 -6.42 -11.46 -6.06
C LEU A 141 -7.20 -10.51 -6.97
N MET A 142 -6.51 -9.81 -7.88
CA MET A 142 -7.18 -8.91 -8.81
C MET A 142 -8.12 -9.68 -9.76
N ALA A 143 -7.76 -10.91 -10.14
CA ALA A 143 -8.65 -11.79 -10.90
C ALA A 143 -9.89 -12.28 -10.09
N GLN A 144 -9.85 -12.24 -8.76
CA GLN A 144 -11.01 -12.52 -7.91
C GLN A 144 -11.96 -11.31 -7.77
N THR A 145 -11.55 -10.12 -8.21
CA THR A 145 -12.33 -8.90 -8.01
C THR A 145 -13.69 -8.97 -8.70
N GLY A 146 -14.75 -8.65 -7.97
CA GLY A 146 -16.06 -8.41 -8.53
C GLY A 146 -16.30 -6.92 -8.77
N PRO A 147 -17.42 -6.55 -9.40
CA PRO A 147 -17.86 -5.16 -9.43
C PRO A 147 -17.84 -4.58 -8.01
N SER A 148 -17.17 -3.45 -7.84
CA SER A 148 -17.03 -2.78 -6.56
C SER A 148 -17.46 -1.33 -6.73
N ASP A 149 -18.31 -0.84 -5.83
CA ASP A 149 -18.66 0.58 -5.70
C ASP A 149 -17.72 1.31 -4.74
N TRP A 150 -16.63 0.65 -4.32
CA TRP A 150 -15.67 1.22 -3.39
C TRP A 150 -15.17 2.57 -3.90
N THR A 151 -15.17 3.54 -3.00
CA THR A 151 -14.59 4.86 -3.23
C THR A 151 -13.83 5.26 -2.00
N LEU A 152 -12.76 6.01 -2.21
CA LEU A 152 -12.06 6.68 -1.12
C LEU A 152 -12.47 8.15 -1.11
N ALA A 153 -12.83 8.67 0.07
CA ALA A 153 -13.28 10.04 0.22
C ALA A 153 -12.20 11.03 -0.27
N PRO A 154 -12.58 12.10 -1.01
CA PRO A 154 -11.62 13.11 -1.43
C PRO A 154 -10.98 13.78 -0.21
N ASP A 155 -9.69 14.07 -0.31
CA ASP A 155 -8.92 14.70 0.76
C ASP A 155 -9.00 16.23 0.64
N PRO A 156 -9.50 16.96 1.66
CA PRO A 156 -9.68 18.40 1.61
C PRO A 156 -8.41 19.20 1.96
N LEU A 157 -7.28 18.55 2.26
CA LEU A 157 -6.08 19.24 2.73
C LEU A 157 -5.39 20.06 1.64
N GLU A 158 -5.45 21.38 1.81
CA GLU A 158 -4.50 22.32 1.22
C GLU A 158 -3.15 22.16 1.91
N ALA A 159 -2.06 22.16 1.13
CA ALA A 159 -0.71 21.94 1.61
C ALA A 159 0.08 23.26 1.52
N ASP A 160 -0.04 24.08 2.56
CA ASP A 160 0.44 25.46 2.56
C ASP A 160 1.85 25.63 3.15
N ASP A 161 2.34 24.61 3.87
CA ASP A 161 3.68 24.56 4.42
C ASP A 161 4.36 23.21 4.13
N LEU A 162 5.65 23.12 4.46
CA LEU A 162 6.44 21.91 4.21
C LEU A 162 5.91 20.70 4.97
N ASP A 163 5.41 20.88 6.18
CA ASP A 163 4.93 19.77 7.00
C ASP A 163 3.64 19.19 6.39
N ALA A 164 2.75 20.05 5.88
CA ALA A 164 1.55 19.66 5.14
C ALA A 164 1.88 18.98 3.80
N VAL A 165 2.87 19.50 3.06
CA VAL A 165 3.39 18.86 1.83
C VAL A 165 3.89 17.44 2.11
N VAL A 166 4.70 17.28 3.15
CA VAL A 166 5.27 15.98 3.53
C VAL A 166 4.20 15.04 4.03
N ALA A 167 3.31 15.49 4.92
CA ALA A 167 2.19 14.70 5.43
C ALA A 167 1.25 14.24 4.30
N ARG A 168 1.03 15.08 3.27
CA ARG A 168 0.31 14.68 2.06
C ARG A 168 1.06 13.59 1.33
N LEU A 169 2.33 13.81 0.97
CA LEU A 169 3.13 12.90 0.14
C LEU A 169 3.33 11.49 0.73
N ILE A 170 3.46 11.37 2.05
CA ILE A 170 3.66 10.07 2.71
C ILE A 170 2.38 9.27 2.95
N THR A 171 1.21 9.86 2.63
CA THR A 171 -0.12 9.30 2.91
C THR A 171 -0.77 8.76 1.63
N PRO A 172 -0.82 7.44 1.42
CA PRO A 172 -1.30 6.84 0.17
C PRO A 172 -2.76 7.17 -0.16
N SER A 173 -3.64 7.21 0.85
CA SER A 173 -5.05 7.60 0.72
C SER A 173 -5.23 8.99 0.09
N ARG A 174 -4.23 9.88 0.22
CA ARG A 174 -4.23 11.23 -0.36
C ARG A 174 -3.58 11.28 -1.73
N THR A 175 -2.50 10.53 -1.93
CA THR A 175 -1.65 10.68 -3.12
C THR A 175 -1.89 9.63 -4.18
N GLY A 176 -2.41 8.48 -3.81
CA GLY A 176 -2.52 7.29 -4.64
C GLY A 176 -1.21 6.51 -4.81
N LEU A 177 -0.12 6.93 -4.16
CA LEU A 177 1.17 6.26 -4.23
C LEU A 177 1.70 5.93 -2.83
N PHE A 178 2.55 4.90 -2.75
CA PHE A 178 3.27 4.57 -1.53
C PHE A 178 4.75 4.88 -1.72
N LEU A 179 5.27 5.86 -0.96
CA LEU A 179 6.71 6.11 -0.85
C LEU A 179 7.26 5.29 0.30
N SER A 180 8.12 4.32 0.02
CA SER A 180 8.86 3.59 1.04
C SER A 180 10.13 4.33 1.45
N LYS A 181 10.83 3.86 2.50
CA LYS A 181 12.15 4.40 2.86
C LYS A 181 13.19 4.12 1.76
N ALA A 182 13.10 2.96 1.11
CA ALA A 182 13.98 2.61 0.01
C ALA A 182 13.73 3.49 -1.23
N ASP A 183 12.48 3.88 -1.50
CA ASP A 183 12.15 4.83 -2.57
C ASP A 183 12.73 6.21 -2.29
N LEU A 184 12.58 6.71 -1.05
CA LEU A 184 13.18 7.97 -0.64
C LEU A 184 14.71 7.94 -0.75
N ALA A 185 15.34 6.82 -0.38
CA ALA A 185 16.78 6.63 -0.52
C ALA A 185 17.26 6.57 -1.98
N ARG A 186 16.48 5.92 -2.85
CA ARG A 186 16.74 5.91 -4.29
C ARG A 186 16.62 7.31 -4.87
N ILE A 187 15.51 8.00 -4.61
CA ILE A 187 15.28 9.38 -5.07
C ILE A 187 16.41 10.29 -4.63
N ALA A 188 16.81 10.25 -3.36
CA ALA A 188 17.91 11.05 -2.83
C ALA A 188 19.22 10.85 -3.61
N ARG A 189 19.57 9.60 -3.92
CA ARG A 189 20.75 9.27 -4.75
C ARG A 189 20.61 9.80 -6.17
N ASP A 190 19.45 9.60 -6.78
CA ASP A 190 19.19 10.00 -8.17
C ASP A 190 19.29 11.52 -8.36
N VAL A 191 18.89 12.30 -7.35
CA VAL A 191 18.99 13.78 -7.37
C VAL A 191 20.23 14.32 -6.65
N ASN A 192 21.14 13.44 -6.21
CA ASN A 192 22.38 13.75 -5.51
C ASN A 192 22.20 14.64 -4.26
N LEU A 193 21.24 14.29 -3.40
CA LEU A 193 20.96 14.94 -2.13
C LEU A 193 21.29 14.02 -0.94
N PRO A 194 21.76 14.56 0.20
CA PRO A 194 21.85 13.80 1.42
C PRO A 194 20.45 13.39 1.90
N LEU A 195 20.37 12.21 2.49
CA LEU A 195 19.15 11.66 3.09
C LEU A 195 19.32 11.59 4.60
N GLY A 196 18.31 12.09 5.34
CA GLY A 196 18.23 11.94 6.79
C GLY A 196 17.91 10.52 7.23
N PHE A 197 17.90 10.29 8.54
CA PHE A 197 17.46 9.03 9.15
C PHE A 197 16.11 9.21 9.85
N GLY A 198 15.36 8.13 10.04
CA GLY A 198 14.10 8.15 10.79
C GLY A 198 12.98 7.41 10.08
N ASP A 199 11.75 7.83 10.36
CA ASP A 199 10.56 7.43 9.60
C ASP A 199 10.50 8.12 8.22
N ARG A 200 9.49 7.75 7.43
CA ARG A 200 9.32 8.25 6.07
C ARG A 200 9.08 9.77 6.01
N ALA A 201 8.36 10.32 6.99
CA ALA A 201 8.07 11.75 7.04
C ALA A 201 9.36 12.54 7.33
N LEU A 202 10.12 12.14 8.36
CA LEU A 202 11.41 12.77 8.69
C LEU A 202 12.41 12.68 7.53
N MET A 203 12.46 11.53 6.86
CA MET A 203 13.31 11.33 5.67
C MET A 203 12.91 12.28 4.53
N LEU A 204 11.61 12.39 4.21
CA LEU A 204 11.13 13.27 3.14
C LEU A 204 11.30 14.75 3.49
N THR A 205 11.03 15.15 4.74
CA THR A 205 11.30 16.51 5.24
C THR A 205 12.77 16.86 5.08
N SER A 206 13.67 15.94 5.43
CA SER A 206 15.12 16.13 5.27
C SER A 206 15.50 16.32 3.80
N LEU A 207 14.87 15.56 2.89
CA LEU A 207 15.07 15.69 1.44
C LEU A 207 14.65 17.07 0.92
N PHE A 208 13.47 17.56 1.30
CA PHE A 208 13.03 18.89 0.88
C PHE A 208 13.92 20.00 1.43
N ARG A 209 14.36 19.89 2.69
CA ARG A 209 15.30 20.86 3.28
C ARG A 209 16.63 20.86 2.53
N ALA A 210 17.22 19.69 2.30
CA ALA A 210 18.43 19.58 1.51
C ALA A 210 18.23 20.10 0.07
N ALA A 211 17.10 19.79 -0.56
CA ALA A 211 16.79 20.29 -1.90
C ALA A 211 16.72 21.82 -1.94
N GLY A 212 16.18 22.46 -0.90
CA GLY A 212 16.22 23.92 -0.76
C GLY A 212 17.64 24.46 -0.60
N GLU A 213 18.43 23.87 0.30
CA GLU A 213 19.82 24.29 0.58
C GLU A 213 20.75 24.15 -0.62
N TYR A 214 20.57 23.10 -1.43
CA TYR A 214 21.40 22.82 -2.61
C TYR A 214 20.80 23.33 -3.93
N GLU A 215 19.70 24.10 -3.89
CA GLU A 215 19.00 24.61 -5.08
C GLU A 215 18.56 23.48 -6.05
N ARG A 216 18.10 22.35 -5.49
CA ARG A 216 17.66 21.14 -6.20
C ARG A 216 16.16 20.86 -6.06
N VAL A 217 15.36 21.82 -5.63
CA VAL A 217 13.90 21.63 -5.45
C VAL A 217 13.24 21.11 -6.73
N SER A 218 13.53 21.70 -7.89
CA SER A 218 12.98 21.24 -9.18
C SER A 218 13.42 19.81 -9.53
N ASN A 219 14.65 19.42 -9.19
CA ASN A 219 15.12 18.04 -9.40
C ASN A 219 14.35 17.05 -8.52
N LEU A 220 14.14 17.38 -7.24
CA LEU A 220 13.35 16.56 -6.32
C LEU A 220 11.89 16.43 -6.77
N LEU A 221 11.25 17.54 -7.16
CA LEU A 221 9.89 17.53 -7.71
C LEU A 221 9.82 16.71 -9.01
N GLY A 222 10.84 16.80 -9.86
CA GLY A 222 11.00 15.95 -11.05
C GLY A 222 11.00 14.45 -10.71
N ALA A 223 11.78 14.05 -9.70
CA ALA A 223 11.84 12.66 -9.25
C ALA A 223 10.52 12.17 -8.63
N LEU A 224 9.84 13.01 -7.83
CA LEU A 224 8.53 12.69 -7.25
C LEU A 224 7.45 12.58 -8.33
N LYS A 225 7.48 13.42 -9.37
CA LYS A 225 6.59 13.28 -10.53
C LYS A 225 6.86 11.98 -11.28
N ALA A 226 8.12 11.60 -11.48
CA ALA A 226 8.46 10.33 -12.13
C ALA A 226 7.91 9.13 -11.33
N GLU A 227 7.98 9.18 -10.00
CA GLU A 227 7.39 8.17 -9.14
C GLU A 227 5.86 8.12 -9.30
N ALA A 228 5.17 9.26 -9.21
CA ALA A 228 3.73 9.32 -9.41
C ALA A 228 3.31 8.86 -10.83
N HIS A 229 4.10 9.13 -11.86
CA HIS A 229 3.87 8.61 -13.21
C HIS A 229 3.93 7.08 -13.25
N ALA A 230 4.92 6.45 -12.62
CA ALA A 230 5.04 4.99 -12.57
C ALA A 230 3.82 4.33 -11.89
N TRP A 231 3.32 4.93 -10.81
CA TRP A 231 2.08 4.48 -10.15
C TRP A 231 0.84 4.65 -11.04
N ASN A 232 0.76 5.75 -11.78
CA ASN A 232 -0.34 5.98 -12.73
C ASN A 232 -0.35 4.93 -13.85
N GLU A 233 0.83 4.58 -14.39
CA GLU A 233 0.96 3.52 -15.39
C GLU A 233 0.53 2.16 -14.84
N PHE A 234 0.93 1.83 -13.61
CA PHE A 234 0.50 0.63 -12.92
C PHE A 234 -1.03 0.54 -12.81
N TYR A 235 -1.71 1.56 -12.28
CA TYR A 235 -3.17 1.52 -12.14
C TYR A 235 -3.90 1.53 -13.49
N ALA A 236 -3.35 2.21 -14.50
CA ALA A 236 -3.92 2.20 -15.84
C ALA A 236 -3.84 0.79 -16.47
N ALA A 237 -2.72 0.09 -16.30
CA ALA A 237 -2.56 -1.28 -16.74
C ALA A 237 -3.49 -2.23 -15.96
N GLU A 238 -3.55 -2.10 -14.63
CA GLU A 238 -4.41 -2.90 -13.76
C GLU A 238 -5.89 -2.77 -14.14
N ALA A 239 -6.36 -1.54 -14.40
CA ALA A 239 -7.75 -1.29 -14.82
C ALA A 239 -8.08 -1.94 -16.18
N GLN A 240 -7.09 -2.06 -17.07
CA GLN A 240 -7.26 -2.73 -18.37
C GLN A 240 -7.21 -4.25 -18.24
N GLU A 241 -6.30 -4.77 -17.44
CA GLU A 241 -6.10 -6.21 -17.24
C GLU A 241 -7.24 -6.85 -16.43
N PHE A 242 -7.79 -6.13 -15.45
CA PHE A 242 -8.86 -6.62 -14.56
C PHE A 242 -10.12 -5.75 -14.64
N PRO A 243 -10.93 -5.83 -15.72
CA PRO A 243 -12.10 -4.97 -15.92
C PRO A 243 -13.14 -5.02 -14.80
N ALA A 244 -13.31 -6.16 -14.14
CA ALA A 244 -14.24 -6.30 -13.02
C ALA A 244 -13.83 -5.47 -11.79
N GLY A 245 -12.53 -5.30 -11.58
CA GLY A 245 -11.93 -4.47 -10.52
C GLY A 245 -11.57 -3.06 -10.96
N ALA A 246 -11.87 -2.67 -12.21
CA ALA A 246 -11.40 -1.41 -12.79
C ALA A 246 -11.79 -0.17 -11.96
N ASN A 247 -12.93 -0.19 -11.25
CA ASN A 247 -13.30 0.93 -10.38
C ASN A 247 -12.30 1.13 -9.22
N ILE A 248 -11.77 0.06 -8.62
CA ILE A 248 -10.75 0.17 -7.56
C ILE A 248 -9.48 0.84 -8.12
N ALA A 249 -8.96 0.31 -9.23
CA ALA A 249 -7.80 0.87 -9.92
C ALA A 249 -8.02 2.33 -10.35
N GLN A 250 -9.20 2.67 -10.87
CA GLN A 250 -9.56 4.05 -11.26
C GLN A 250 -9.63 5.02 -10.07
N ASN A 251 -10.04 4.55 -8.89
CA ASN A 251 -10.02 5.38 -7.68
C ASN A 251 -8.59 5.78 -7.29
N TRP A 252 -7.65 4.86 -7.39
CA TRP A 252 -6.23 5.12 -7.15
C TRP A 252 -5.58 5.94 -8.28
N LEU A 253 -5.92 5.66 -9.53
CA LEU A 253 -5.46 6.43 -10.70
C LEU A 253 -5.86 7.90 -10.62
N ARG A 254 -7.11 8.20 -10.20
CA ARG A 254 -7.57 9.59 -10.01
C ARG A 254 -6.72 10.34 -8.98
N ARG A 255 -6.30 9.69 -7.90
CA ARG A 255 -5.47 10.28 -6.85
C ARG A 255 -4.07 10.57 -7.33
N THR A 256 -3.46 9.58 -7.95
CA THR A 256 -2.10 9.71 -8.49
C THR A 256 -2.03 10.76 -9.59
N THR A 257 -3.08 10.88 -10.41
CA THR A 257 -3.24 11.97 -11.37
C THR A 257 -3.37 13.34 -10.69
N ALA A 258 -4.20 13.46 -9.65
CA ALA A 258 -4.30 14.70 -8.89
C ALA A 258 -2.98 15.09 -8.22
N THR A 259 -2.21 14.12 -7.72
CA THR A 259 -0.86 14.33 -7.17
C THR A 259 0.11 14.84 -8.22
N LEU A 260 0.08 14.30 -9.45
CA LEU A 260 0.89 14.80 -10.54
C LEU A 260 0.59 16.25 -10.87
N GLU A 261 -0.69 16.62 -10.98
CA GLU A 261 -1.09 18.00 -11.24
C GLU A 261 -0.68 18.95 -10.10
N TRP A 262 -0.83 18.50 -8.85
CA TRP A 262 -0.36 19.26 -7.69
C TRP A 262 1.16 19.46 -7.68
N LEU A 263 1.95 18.42 -7.95
CA LEU A 263 3.42 18.51 -8.05
C LEU A 263 3.87 19.43 -9.21
N LYS A 264 3.15 19.43 -10.34
CA LYS A 264 3.39 20.39 -11.44
C LYS A 264 3.11 21.82 -11.00
N GLY A 265 2.04 22.05 -10.25
CA GLY A 265 1.72 23.36 -9.68
C GLY A 265 2.81 23.86 -8.73
N MET A 266 3.34 22.99 -7.86
CA MET A 266 4.44 23.34 -6.96
C MET A 266 5.71 23.76 -7.72
N GLU A 267 6.05 23.06 -8.80
CA GLU A 267 7.23 23.38 -9.61
C GLU A 267 7.12 24.77 -10.26
N GLN A 268 5.92 25.19 -10.66
CA GLN A 268 5.68 26.52 -11.24
C GLN A 268 5.84 27.66 -10.21
N VAL A 269 5.63 27.38 -8.93
CA VAL A 269 5.79 28.36 -7.83
C VAL A 269 7.22 28.37 -7.28
N ALA A 270 7.96 27.27 -7.43
CA ALA A 270 9.33 27.11 -6.95
C ALA A 270 10.39 27.70 -7.90
N VAL A 271 10.01 28.07 -9.13
CA VAL A 271 10.86 28.73 -10.15
C VAL A 271 10.57 30.23 -10.17
#